data_AF-A0A135VHU4-F1
#
_entry.id   AF-A0A135VHU4-F1
#
_cell.length_a   1.000
_cell.length_b   1.000
_cell.length_c   1.000
_cell.angle_alpha   90.00
_cell.angle_beta   90.00
_cell.angle_gamma   90.00
#
_symmetry.space_group_name_H-M   'P 1'
#
loop_
_entity.id
_entity.type
_entity.pdbx_description
1 polymer ?
#
loop_
_entity_poly.entity_id
_entity_poly.type
_entity_poly.pdbx_seq_one_letter_code
_entity_poly.pdbx_strand_id
1 'polypeptide(L)'
;MIFVCRMCGKTSVDIDMVLEGACSCGCTHFQLVSEDRSELPSELDHKETIRRDLHKWLDLNLDSMPPGLIGNIRVLFEIEKDNATQ
;
A
#
# COMPACT_ATOMS: atom_id res chain seq x y z
N MET A 1 -3.75 -21.33 1.50
CA MET A 1 -3.78 -20.00 0.85
C MET A 1 -5.22 -19.49 0.85
N ILE A 2 -5.47 -18.26 1.29
CA ILE A 2 -6.82 -17.72 1.43
C ILE A 2 -6.94 -16.45 0.58
N PHE A 3 -8.05 -16.31 -0.14
CA PHE A 3 -8.40 -15.11 -0.89
C PHE A 3 -9.35 -14.25 -0.07
N VAL A 4 -9.00 -12.99 0.18
CA VAL A 4 -9.85 -12.05 0.91
C VAL A 4 -10.46 -11.07 -0.08
N CYS A 5 -11.79 -10.99 -0.12
CA CYS A 5 -12.49 -9.94 -0.86
C CYS A 5 -12.12 -8.57 -0.32
N ARG A 6 -11.61 -7.67 -1.16
CA ARG A 6 -11.18 -6.33 -0.74
C ARG A 6 -12.33 -5.41 -0.32
N MET A 7 -13.57 -5.75 -0.69
CA MET A 7 -14.74 -4.90 -0.41
C MET A 7 -15.46 -5.32 0.88
N CYS A 8 -15.71 -6.62 1.08
CA CYS A 8 -16.45 -7.10 2.25
C CYS A 8 -15.60 -7.88 3.27
N GLY A 9 -14.30 -8.08 3.01
CA GLY A 9 -13.39 -8.79 3.90
C GLY A 9 -13.63 -10.29 4.05
N LYS A 10 -14.62 -10.86 3.34
CA LYS A 10 -14.91 -12.30 3.37
C LYS A 10 -13.75 -13.07 2.76
N THR A 11 -13.35 -14.13 3.44
CA THR A 11 -12.33 -15.08 3.02
C THR A 11 -12.96 -16.19 2.19
N SER A 12 -12.39 -16.49 1.03
CA SER A 12 -12.68 -17.67 0.22
C SER A 12 -11.39 -18.48 0.06
N VAL A 13 -11.53 -19.81 0.08
CA VAL A 13 -10.47 -20.75 -0.31
C VAL A 13 -10.71 -21.32 -1.71
N ASP A 14 -11.87 -21.02 -2.28
CA ASP A 14 -12.30 -21.48 -3.59
C ASP A 14 -11.73 -20.54 -4.67
N ILE A 15 -10.82 -21.09 -5.48
CA ILE A 15 -10.13 -20.36 -6.54
C ILE A 15 -11.05 -20.10 -7.74
N ASP A 16 -12.05 -20.94 -7.97
CA ASP A 16 -12.98 -20.79 -9.10
C ASP A 16 -13.88 -19.57 -8.86
N MET A 17 -14.36 -19.39 -7.63
CA MET A 17 -15.12 -18.20 -7.22
C MET A 17 -14.33 -16.88 -7.37
N VAL A 18 -13.01 -16.95 -7.26
CA VAL A 18 -12.10 -15.80 -7.41
C VAL A 18 -11.81 -15.51 -8.88
N LEU A 19 -11.60 -16.55 -9.69
CA LEU A 19 -11.35 -16.44 -11.13
C LEU A 19 -12.60 -15.99 -11.90
N GLU A 20 -13.78 -16.41 -11.45
CA GLU A 20 -15.07 -15.94 -11.98
C GLU A 20 -15.44 -14.54 -11.45
N GLY A 21 -14.69 -13.99 -10.49
CA GLY A 21 -14.84 -12.63 -9.99
C GLY A 21 -16.13 -12.37 -9.20
N ALA A 22 -16.80 -13.42 -8.71
CA ALA A 22 -18.11 -13.29 -8.09
C ALA A 22 -18.03 -13.48 -6.57
N CYS A 23 -17.45 -12.51 -5.85
CA CYS A 23 -17.73 -12.46 -4.41
C CYS A 23 -19.25 -12.28 -4.21
N SER A 24 -19.82 -12.84 -3.14
CA SER A 24 -21.25 -12.65 -2.79
C SER A 24 -21.72 -11.19 -2.72
N CYS A 25 -20.78 -10.24 -2.62
CA CYS A 25 -21.03 -8.80 -2.60
C CYS A 25 -20.88 -8.11 -3.97
N GLY A 26 -20.65 -8.87 -5.05
CA GLY A 26 -20.42 -8.36 -6.41
C GLY A 26 -18.99 -7.87 -6.69
N CYS A 27 -18.05 -8.05 -5.76
CA CYS A 27 -16.66 -7.63 -5.92
C CYS A 27 -15.84 -8.70 -6.66
N THR A 28 -15.09 -8.26 -7.68
CA THR A 28 -14.17 -9.07 -8.48
C THR A 28 -12.72 -9.01 -7.99
N HIS A 29 -12.44 -8.24 -6.94
CA HIS A 29 -11.07 -7.98 -6.48
C HIS A 29 -10.79 -8.70 -5.15
N PHE A 30 -9.86 -9.66 -5.22
CA PHE A 30 -9.43 -10.46 -4.09
C PHE A 30 -7.94 -10.24 -3.80
N GLN A 31 -7.58 -10.27 -2.52
CA GLN A 31 -6.20 -10.27 -2.04
C GLN A 31 -5.82 -11.68 -1.62
N LEU A 32 -4.76 -12.23 -2.20
CA LEU A 32 -4.17 -13.47 -1.72
C LEU A 32 -3.43 -13.22 -0.41
N VAL A 33 -3.75 -13.98 0.62
CA VAL A 33 -3.10 -13.95 1.92
C VAL A 33 -2.65 -15.35 2.31
N SER A 34 -1.43 -15.46 2.80
CA SER A 34 -0.92 -16.67 3.45
C SER A 34 -1.70 -16.95 4.74
N GLU A 35 -1.89 -18.23 5.06
CA GLU A 35 -2.65 -18.67 6.24
C GLU A 35 -2.01 -18.28 7.58
N ASP A 36 -0.74 -17.85 7.56
CA ASP A 36 -0.10 -17.30 8.75
C ASP A 36 -0.55 -15.86 9.01
N ARG A 37 -1.55 -15.72 9.86
CA ARG A 37 -2.00 -14.44 10.44
C ARG A 37 -1.47 -14.21 11.86
N SER A 38 -0.39 -14.90 12.24
CA SER A 38 0.14 -14.89 13.60
C SER A 38 1.16 -13.78 13.87
N GLU A 39 1.75 -13.22 12.82
CA GLU A 39 2.80 -12.22 12.96
C GLU A 39 2.22 -10.83 12.71
N LEU A 40 2.25 -9.99 13.75
CA LEU A 40 2.16 -8.54 13.58
C LEU A 40 3.11 -8.16 12.43
N PRO A 41 2.68 -7.29 11.49
CA PRO A 41 3.54 -6.89 10.39
C PRO A 41 4.89 -6.46 10.95
N SER A 42 5.97 -7.12 10.51
CA SER A 42 7.31 -6.75 10.91
C SER A 42 7.47 -5.24 10.72
N GLU A 43 8.04 -4.56 11.70
CA GLU A 43 8.33 -3.13 11.57
C GLU A 43 9.06 -2.89 10.24
N LEU A 44 8.60 -1.89 9.49
CA LEU A 44 9.22 -1.56 8.21
C LEU A 44 10.67 -1.17 8.47
N ASP A 45 11.57 -1.73 7.68
CA ASP A 45 12.96 -1.27 7.64
C ASP A 45 13.00 0.26 7.46
N HIS A 46 14.03 0.90 8.00
CA HIS A 46 14.11 2.37 8.04
C HIS A 46 13.95 2.99 6.64
N LYS A 47 14.53 2.35 5.62
CA LYS A 47 14.38 2.77 4.22
C LYS A 47 12.94 2.68 3.72
N GLU A 48 12.24 1.60 4.08
CA GLU A 48 10.83 1.39 3.72
C GLU A 48 9.91 2.39 4.41
N THR A 49 10.22 2.76 5.67
CA THR A 49 9.52 3.81 6.40
C THR A 49 9.65 5.16 5.69
N ILE A 50 10.87 5.57 5.33
CA ILE A 50 11.12 6.82 4.59
C ILE A 50 10.33 6.84 3.27
N ARG A 51 10.35 5.74 2.50
CA ARG A 51 9.62 5.66 1.23
C ARG A 51 8.10 5.79 1.43
N ARG A 52 7.54 5.10 2.43
CA ARG A 52 6.11 5.15 2.75
C ARG A 52 5.69 6.56 3.13
N ASP A 53 6.47 7.21 3.98
CA ASP A 53 6.14 8.53 4.50
C ASP A 53 6.26 9.58 3.39
N LEU A 54 7.20 9.41 2.45
CA LEU A 54 7.29 10.23 1.25
C LEU A 54 6.07 10.09 0.34
N HIS A 55 5.63 8.86 0.05
CA HIS A 55 4.43 8.66 -0.77
C HIS A 55 3.20 9.31 -0.13
N LYS A 56 3.02 9.13 1.18
CA LYS A 56 1.94 9.80 1.91
C LYS A 56 2.02 11.31 1.81
N TRP A 57 3.22 11.88 1.93
CA TRP A 57 3.42 13.32 1.78
C TRP A 57 3.02 13.79 0.38
N LEU A 58 3.44 13.07 -0.67
CA LEU A 58 3.07 13.39 -2.05
C LEU A 58 1.55 13.35 -2.25
N ASP A 59 0.90 12.29 -1.80
CA ASP A 59 -0.55 12.11 -1.92
C ASP A 59 -1.30 13.27 -1.23
N LEU A 60 -0.92 13.61 0.01
CA LEU A 60 -1.55 14.71 0.75
C LEU A 60 -1.39 16.08 0.07
N ASN A 61 -0.22 16.34 -0.51
CA ASN A 61 0.03 17.61 -1.17
C ASN A 61 -0.62 17.68 -2.56
N LEU A 62 -0.72 16.57 -3.27
CA LEU A 62 -1.39 16.51 -4.57
C LEU A 62 -2.91 16.57 -4.42
N ASP A 63 -3.47 15.81 -3.47
CA ASP A 63 -4.92 15.74 -3.22
C ASP A 63 -5.49 17.08 -2.72
N SER A 64 -4.66 17.90 -2.07
CA SER A 64 -5.06 19.24 -1.61
C SER A 64 -4.99 20.31 -2.70
N MET A 65 -4.46 19.99 -3.89
CA MET A 65 -4.33 20.94 -5.00
C MET A 65 -5.44 20.75 -6.07
N PRO A 66 -6.13 21.83 -6.48
CA PRO A 66 -6.98 21.82 -7.65
C PRO A 66 -6.21 21.40 -8.92
N PRO A 67 -6.81 20.62 -9.84
CA PRO A 67 -6.12 20.10 -11.03
C PRO A 67 -5.47 21.17 -11.91
N GLY A 68 -6.03 22.38 -11.93
CA GLY A 68 -5.51 23.51 -12.70
C GLY A 68 -4.24 24.17 -12.12
N LEU A 69 -3.84 23.81 -10.90
CA LEU A 69 -2.65 24.32 -10.23
C LEU A 69 -1.49 23.33 -10.20
N ILE A 70 -1.73 22.08 -10.63
CA ILE A 70 -0.71 21.04 -10.69
C ILE A 70 0.14 21.27 -11.95
N GLY A 71 1.27 21.95 -11.77
CA GLY A 71 2.32 22.14 -12.78
C GLY A 71 3.47 21.12 -12.62
N ASN A 72 4.67 21.52 -13.02
CA ASN A 72 5.87 20.71 -12.79
C ASN A 72 6.22 20.70 -11.30
N ILE A 73 6.18 19.51 -10.68
CA ILE A 73 6.59 19.30 -9.30
C ILE A 73 8.02 18.78 -9.29
N ARG A 74 8.89 19.46 -8.54
CA ARG A 74 10.26 19.04 -8.30
C ARG A 74 10.44 18.80 -6.82
N VAL A 75 10.82 17.58 -6.46
CA VAL A 75 11.20 17.22 -5.09
C VAL A 75 12.69 16.93 -5.09
N LEU A 76 13.44 17.63 -4.24
CA LEU A 76 14.87 17.43 -4.05
C LEU A 76 15.09 16.71 -2.72
N PHE A 77 15.82 15.61 -2.74
CA PHE A 77 16.23 14.89 -1.54
C PHE A 77 17.73 15.07 -1.36
N GLU A 78 18.12 15.59 -0.22
CA GLU A 78 19.52 15.67 0.20
C GLU A 78 19.69 14.75 1.40
N ILE A 79 20.66 13.84 1.29
CA ILE A 79 21.04 12.93 2.36
C ILE A 79 22.37 13.46 2.90
N GLU A 80 22.32 14.14 4.03
CA GLU A 80 23.53 14.44 4.78
C GLU A 80 23.94 13.19 5.55
N LYS A 81 25.17 12.71 5.29
CA LYS A 81 25.79 11.75 6.19
C LYS A 81 26.38 12.54 7.35
N ASP A 82 25.86 12.30 8.55
CA ASP A 82 26.46 12.80 9.77
C ASP A 82 27.90 12.26 9.83
N ASN A 83 28.90 13.12 9.63
CA ASN A 83 30.33 12.76 9.71
C ASN A 83 30.79 12.58 11.17
N ALA A 84 29.86 12.41 12.11
CA ALA A 84 30.13 12.28 13.54
C ALA A 84 30.37 10.83 13.95
N THR A 85 31.29 10.11 13.31
CA THR A 85 32.10 9.02 13.90
C THR A 85 33.05 8.44 12.84
N GLN A 86 34.28 8.96 12.78
CA GLN A 86 35.48 8.16 12.49
C GLN A 86 36.17 7.86 13.83
#